data_AF-A0A4R5ELD3-F1
#
_entry.id   AF-A0A4R5ELD3-F1
#
_cell.length_a   1.000
_cell.length_b   1.000
_cell.length_c   1.000
_cell.angle_alpha   90.00
_cell.angle_beta   90.00
_cell.angle_gamma   90.00
#
_symmetry.space_group_name_H-M   'P 1'
#
loop_
_entity.id
_entity.type
_entity.pdbx_description
1 polymer ?
#
loop_
_entity_poly.entity_id
_entity_poly.type
_entity_poly.pdbx_seq_one_letter_code
_entity_poly.pdbx_strand_id
1 'polypeptide(L)' 'MPETTEHAQPAEAAVSALYEELLLAWNRRDARRYAALFDPDGALVGFDGGQVPRRSEP' A
#
# COMPACT_ATOMS: atom_id res chain seq x y z
N MET A 1 -30.41 1.68 -10.79
CA MET A 1 -29.36 2.54 -11.37
C MET A 1 -28.19 1.63 -11.73
N PRO A 2 -27.66 1.62 -12.96
CA PRO A 2 -26.53 0.76 -13.30
C PRO A 2 -25.25 1.46 -12.88
N GLU A 3 -24.58 0.99 -11.83
CA GLU A 3 -23.29 1.54 -11.41
C GLU A 3 -22.17 0.74 -12.09
N THR A 4 -21.70 1.31 -13.21
CA THR A 4 -20.40 1.18 -13.86
C THR A 4 -19.48 0.06 -13.37
N THR A 5 -19.56 -1.11 -13.98
CA THR A 5 -18.57 -2.21 -13.83
C THR A 5 -17.52 -2.19 -14.94
N GLU A 6 -17.24 -1.04 -15.55
CA GLU A 6 -16.33 -0.92 -16.71
C GLU A 6 -14.89 -0.50 -16.32
N HIS A 7 -14.64 -0.19 -15.04
CA HIS A 7 -13.32 0.22 -14.51
C HIS A 7 -12.80 -0.65 -13.35
N ALA A 8 -13.52 -1.70 -12.96
CA ALA A 8 -13.17 -2.53 -11.79
C ALA A 8 -11.97 -3.47 -12.06
N GLN A 9 -11.86 -4.01 -13.27
CA GLN A 9 -10.80 -4.96 -13.65
C GLN A 9 -9.38 -4.34 -13.63
N PRO A 10 -9.12 -3.14 -14.19
CA PRO A 10 -7.80 -2.53 -14.09
C PRO A 10 -7.43 -2.13 -12.66
N ALA A 11 -8.42 -1.79 -11.82
CA ALA A 11 -8.18 -1.47 -10.42
C ALA A 11 -7.73 -2.70 -9.61
N GLU A 12 -8.34 -3.86 -9.81
CA GLU A 12 -7.95 -5.10 -9.13
C GLU A 12 -6.53 -5.56 -9.52
N ALA A 13 -6.19 -5.48 -10.80
CA ALA A 13 -4.84 -5.78 -11.28
C ALA A 13 -3.80 -4.82 -10.69
N ALA A 14 -4.11 -3.51 -10.62
CA ALA A 14 -3.23 -2.51 -10.03
C ALA A 14 -3.04 -2.73 -8.52
N VAL A 15 -4.10 -3.08 -7.79
CA VAL A 15 -4.03 -3.41 -6.36
C VAL A 15 -3.19 -4.66 -6.12
N SER A 16 -3.36 -5.69 -6.95
CA SER A 16 -2.58 -6.93 -6.84
C SER A 16 -1.09 -6.68 -7.08
N ALA A 17 -0.75 -5.90 -8.12
CA ALA A 17 0.64 -5.52 -8.40
C ALA A 17 1.26 -4.70 -7.26
N LEU A 18 0.52 -3.73 -6.70
CA LEU A 18 0.96 -2.95 -5.55
C LEU A 18 1.24 -3.85 -4.32
N TYR A 19 0.37 -4.82 -4.07
CA TYR A 19 0.54 -5.77 -2.98
C TYR A 19 1.77 -6.68 -3.18
N GLU A 20 2.01 -7.17 -4.39
CA GLU A 20 3.20 -7.94 -4.72
C GLU A 20 4.49 -7.13 -4.50
N GLU A 21 4.53 -5.87 -4.92
CA GLU A 21 5.67 -4.99 -4.69
C GLU A 21 5.93 -4.74 -3.20
N LEU A 22 4.86 -4.58 -2.42
CA LEU A 22 4.93 -4.43 -0.96
C LEU A 22 5.58 -5.66 -0.32
N LEU A 23 5.13 -6.86 -0.69
CA LEU A 23 5.69 -8.12 -0.21
C LEU A 23 7.14 -8.33 -0.64
N LEU A 24 7.49 -7.95 -1.87
CA LEU A 24 8.87 -8.04 -2.37
C LEU A 24 9.81 -7.12 -1.57
N ALA A 25 9.41 -5.88 -1.32
CA ALA A 25 10.19 -4.96 -0.50
C ALA A 25 10.34 -5.48 0.94
N TRP A 26 9.25 -6.00 1.51
CA TRP A 26 9.24 -6.62 2.83
C TRP A 26 10.20 -7.82 2.92
N ASN A 27 10.10 -8.77 1.99
CA ASN A 27 10.93 -9.97 1.96
C ASN A 27 12.42 -9.66 1.80
N ARG A 28 12.74 -8.58 1.10
CA ARG A 28 14.12 -8.08 0.94
C ARG A 28 14.61 -7.24 2.11
N ARG A 29 13.77 -7.01 3.13
CA ARG A 29 14.02 -6.11 4.27
C ARG A 29 14.37 -4.69 3.84
N ASP A 30 13.81 -4.23 2.72
CA ASP A 30 14.04 -2.91 2.17
C ASP A 30 12.99 -1.92 2.70
N ALA A 31 13.27 -1.36 3.87
CA ALA A 31 12.36 -0.42 4.54
C ALA A 31 12.11 0.88 3.74
N ARG A 32 13.06 1.30 2.90
CA ARG A 32 12.91 2.52 2.08
C ARG A 32 11.94 2.27 0.95
N ARG A 33 12.13 1.17 0.22
CA ARG A 33 11.22 0.78 -0.86
C ARG A 33 9.82 0.47 -0.35
N TYR A 34 9.72 -0.22 0.80
CA TYR A 34 8.44 -0.51 1.44
C TYR A 34 7.68 0.78 1.76
N ALA A 35 8.35 1.77 2.37
CA ALA A 35 7.69 3.03 2.73
C ALA A 35 7.34 3.93 1.53
N ALA A 36 8.07 3.83 0.42
CA ALA A 36 7.79 4.60 -0.80
C ALA A 36 6.49 4.18 -1.51
N LEU A 37 5.94 3.01 -1.18
CA LEU A 37 4.67 2.52 -1.72
C LEU A 37 3.45 3.12 -1.00
N PHE A 38 3.66 3.82 0.12
CA PHE A 38 2.59 4.51 0.84
C PHE A 38 2.47 5.95 0.35
N ASP A 39 1.24 6.44 0.34
CA ASP A 39 0.99 7.87 0.26
C ASP A 39 1.69 8.59 1.42
N PRO A 40 2.25 9.80 1.24
CA PRO A 40 2.89 10.56 2.31
C PRO A 40 2.02 10.76 3.56
N ASP A 41 0.69 10.83 3.37
CA ASP A 41 -0.30 10.95 4.45
C ASP A 41 -0.86 9.58 4.89
N GLY A 42 -0.34 8.49 4.34
CA GLY A 42 -0.71 7.12 4.66
C GLY A 42 -0.20 6.66 6.02
N ALA A 43 -1.02 5.86 6.71
CA ALA A 43 -0.66 5.21 7.97
C ALA A 43 -0.59 3.69 7.79
N LEU A 44 0.38 3.06 8.44
CA LEU A 44 0.47 1.60 8.53
C LEU A 44 -0.05 1.16 9.90
N VAL A 45 -1.10 0.35 9.90
CA VAL A 45 -1.65 -0.28 11.10
C VAL A 45 -1.24 -1.75 11.10
N GLY A 46 -0.45 -2.14 12.09
CA GLY A 46 -0.08 -3.51 12.36
C GLY A 46 -1.29 -4.33 12.82
N PHE A 47 -1.20 -5.64 12.61
CA PHE A 47 -2.26 -6.58 13.02
C PHE A 47 -2.54 -6.54 14.54
N ASP A 48 -1.51 -6.23 15.34
CA ASP A 48 -1.57 -6.04 16.79
C ASP A 48 -2.22 -4.70 17.21
N GLY A 49 -2.65 -3.88 16.25
CA GLY A 49 -3.21 -2.55 16.49
C GLY A 49 -2.15 -1.46 16.68
N GLY A 50 -0.86 -1.80 16.62
CA GLY A 50 0.23 -0.84 16.63
C GLY A 50 0.24 -0.01 15.34
N GLN A 51 0.51 1.29 15.44
CA GLN A 51 0.57 2.17 14.26
C GLN A 51 1.99 2.67 14.04
N VAL A 52 2.45 2.63 12.79
CA VAL A 52 3.61 3.40 12.37
C VAL A 52 3.08 4.73 11.84
N PRO A 53 3.29 5.84 12.56
CA PRO A 53 2.79 7.14 12.13
C PRO A 53 3.41 7.53 10.79
N ARG A 54 2.71 8.40 10.06
CA ARG A 54 3.20 9.02 8.82
C ARG A 54 4.65 9.50 8.98
N ARG A 55 5.39 9.55 7.87
CA ARG A 55 6.72 10.15 7.87
C ARG A 55 6.59 11.65 8.12
N SER A 56 6.75 12.06 9.38
CA SER A 56 6.94 13.46 9.72
C SER A 56 8.35 13.83 9.30
N GLU A 57 8.50 14.72 8.32
CA GLU A 57 9.77 15.40 8.08
C GLU A 57 10.15 16.26 9.31
N PRO A 58 11.45 16.41 9.62
CA PRO A 58 11.93 17.23 10.72
C PRO A 58 11.75 18.74 10.49
#